data_AF-A0A1H8LNQ3-F1
#
_entry.id   AF-A0A1H8LNQ3-F1
#
_cell.length_a   1.000
_cell.length_b   1.000
_cell.length_c   1.000
_cell.angle_alpha   90.00
_cell.angle_beta   90.00
_cell.angle_gamma   90.00
#
_symmetry.space_group_name_H-M   'P 1'
#
loop_
_entity.id
_entity.type
_entity.pdbx_description
1 polymer ?
#
loop_
_entity_poly.entity_id
_entity_poly.type
_entity_poly.pdbx_seq_one_letter_code
_entity_poly.pdbx_strand_id
1 'polypeptide(L)'
;MIWCTGFRPALQHLEPLGVLNPQGRVDVDGTHSIQEPRLWLVGYGEWTGAASATLIGVTRTARSTVSEIAVFFADPSDAQTLPAREEQS
;
A
#
# COMPACT_ATOMS: atom_id res chain seq x y z
N MET A 1 11.28 -31.78 11.29
CA MET A 1 11.88 -30.54 10.76
C MET A 1 10.79 -29.48 10.76
N ILE A 2 11.03 -28.30 11.33
CA ILE A 2 10.09 -27.16 11.34
C ILE A 2 10.79 -25.96 10.70
N TRP A 3 10.12 -25.24 9.82
CA TRP A 3 10.66 -24.08 9.11
C TRP A 3 10.28 -22.78 9.81
N CYS A 4 11.29 -22.04 10.27
CA CYS A 4 11.17 -20.73 10.93
C CYS A 4 11.98 -19.64 10.20
N THR A 5 12.01 -19.68 8.87
CA THR A 5 12.85 -18.79 8.02
C THR A 5 12.20 -17.45 7.69
N GLY A 6 11.07 -17.12 8.33
CA GLY A 6 10.33 -15.88 8.11
C GLY A 6 9.36 -15.93 6.91
N PHE A 7 8.89 -14.75 6.52
CA PHE A 7 7.82 -14.56 5.54
C PHE A 7 8.18 -13.49 4.50
N ARG A 8 7.50 -13.54 3.35
CA ARG A 8 7.51 -12.49 2.32
C ARG A 8 6.17 -11.75 2.33
N PRO A 9 6.14 -10.47 1.92
CA PRO A 9 4.89 -9.73 1.84
C PRO A 9 3.98 -10.33 0.74
N ALA A 10 2.69 -10.42 1.02
CA ALA A 10 1.71 -11.01 0.12
C ALA A 10 1.27 -10.01 -0.97
N LEU A 11 2.15 -9.73 -1.93
CA LEU A 11 1.95 -8.69 -2.96
C LEU A 11 1.64 -9.23 -4.36
N GLN A 12 1.32 -10.52 -4.49
CA GLN A 12 1.00 -11.15 -5.78
C GLN A 12 -0.17 -10.44 -6.52
N HIS A 13 -1.11 -9.87 -5.77
CA HIS A 13 -2.23 -9.10 -6.33
C HIS A 13 -1.79 -7.79 -7.01
N LEU A 14 -0.56 -7.33 -6.78
CA LEU A 14 0.01 -6.13 -7.41
C LEU A 14 0.88 -6.46 -8.63
N GLU A 15 1.11 -7.73 -8.95
CA GLU A 15 1.85 -8.14 -10.16
C GLU A 15 1.32 -7.48 -11.45
N PRO A 16 -0.02 -7.41 -11.69
CA PRO A 16 -0.54 -6.77 -12.90
C PRO A 16 -0.23 -5.27 -13.02
N LEU A 17 0.08 -4.61 -11.90
CA LEU A 17 0.39 -3.18 -11.84
C LEU A 17 1.86 -2.90 -12.19
N GLY A 18 2.72 -3.92 -12.22
CA GLY A 18 4.14 -3.77 -12.57
C GLY A 18 4.98 -3.02 -11.52
N VAL A 19 4.45 -2.83 -10.31
CA VAL A 19 5.10 -2.05 -9.23
C VAL A 19 6.09 -2.85 -8.37
N LEU A 20 6.26 -4.14 -8.68
CA LEU A 20 7.09 -5.04 -7.90
C LEU A 20 8.55 -4.97 -8.36
N ASN A 21 9.44 -4.72 -7.40
CA ASN A 21 10.88 -4.75 -7.61
C ASN A 21 11.42 -6.20 -7.62
N PRO A 22 12.70 -6.43 -7.99
CA PRO A 22 13.29 -7.77 -8.03
C PRO A 22 13.29 -8.53 -6.69
N GLN A 23 13.08 -7.84 -5.57
CA GLN A 23 13.00 -8.42 -4.23
C GLN A 23 11.55 -8.81 -3.86
N GLY A 24 10.58 -8.60 -4.75
CA GLY A 24 9.16 -8.88 -4.52
C GLY A 24 8.51 -7.89 -3.54
N ARG A 25 9.01 -6.64 -3.51
CA ARG A 25 8.47 -5.53 -2.71
C ARG A 25 8.07 -4.39 -3.64
N VAL A 26 7.41 -3.38 -3.10
CA VAL A 26 7.16 -2.11 -3.80
C VAL A 26 8.16 -1.09 -3.30
N ASP A 27 8.71 -0.27 -4.19
CA ASP A 27 9.54 0.85 -3.78
C ASP A 27 8.63 1.96 -3.24
N VAL A 28 8.87 2.35 -1.98
CA VAL A 28 8.02 3.29 -1.24
C VAL A 28 8.82 4.44 -0.64
N ASP A 29 8.20 5.61 -0.57
CA ASP A 29 8.60 6.70 0.32
C ASP A 29 7.67 6.67 1.55
N GLY A 30 8.19 6.24 2.68
CA GLY A 30 7.40 5.93 3.88
C GLY A 30 6.40 4.80 3.64
N THR A 31 5.16 5.15 3.31
CA THR A 31 4.08 4.20 2.96
C THR A 31 3.57 4.37 1.54
N HIS A 32 4.00 5.41 0.83
CA HIS A 32 3.49 5.79 -0.49
C HIS A 32 4.34 5.15 -1.59
N SER A 33 3.71 4.53 -2.58
CA SER A 33 4.46 3.94 -3.70
C SER A 33 5.08 5.00 -4.59
N ILE A 34 6.34 4.80 -4.96
CA ILE A 34 7.07 5.68 -5.88
C ILE A 34 6.56 5.52 -7.32
N GLN A 35 6.06 4.34 -7.68
CA GLN A 35 5.69 3.99 -9.05
C GLN A 35 4.20 4.18 -9.35
N GLU A 36 3.32 3.94 -8.37
CA GLU A 36 1.87 4.19 -8.50
C GLU A 36 1.41 5.24 -7.46
N PRO A 37 1.08 6.48 -7.89
CA PRO A 37 0.71 7.56 -6.98
C PRO A 37 -0.54 7.29 -6.14
N ARG A 38 -1.41 6.34 -6.54
CA ARG A 38 -2.64 5.99 -5.80
C ARG A 38 -2.47 4.77 -4.90
N LEU A 39 -1.24 4.29 -4.71
CA LEU A 39 -0.95 3.08 -3.95
C LEU A 39 -0.19 3.40 -2.66
N TRP A 40 -0.73 2.90 -1.54
CA TRP A 40 -0.06 2.91 -0.24
C TRP A 40 0.06 1.50 0.33
N LEU A 41 1.17 1.23 1.02
CA LEU A 41 1.46 -0.04 1.66
C LEU A 41 1.75 0.17 3.15
N VAL A 42 1.01 -0.53 4.01
CA VAL A 42 1.07 -0.36 5.47
C VAL A 42 1.22 -1.70 6.15
N GLY A 43 2.15 -1.78 7.11
CA GLY A 43 2.26 -2.92 8.02
C GLY A 43 2.99 -4.16 7.48
N TYR A 44 3.68 -4.05 6.35
CA TYR A 44 4.43 -5.15 5.74
C TYR A 44 5.84 -5.35 6.33
N GLY A 45 6.22 -4.54 7.32
CA GLY A 45 7.49 -4.62 8.02
C GLY A 45 8.25 -3.30 7.97
N GLU A 46 9.51 -3.36 8.38
CA GLU A 46 10.35 -2.16 8.54
C GLU A 46 10.42 -1.27 7.29
N TRP A 47 10.32 -1.88 6.10
CA TRP A 47 10.36 -1.19 4.81
C TRP A 47 9.12 -0.35 4.50
N THR A 48 7.98 -0.60 5.16
CA THR A 48 6.77 0.24 5.12
C THR A 48 6.65 1.12 6.37
N GLY A 49 7.76 1.35 7.06
CA GLY A 49 7.84 2.12 8.29
C GLY A 49 8.23 1.28 9.51
N ALA A 50 8.93 1.95 10.43
CA ALA A 50 9.57 1.29 11.57
C ALA A 50 8.56 0.59 12.49
N ALA A 51 8.84 -0.68 12.82
CA ALA A 51 7.98 -1.55 13.63
C ALA A 51 6.53 -1.70 13.10
N SER A 52 6.26 -1.38 11.83
CA SER A 52 4.89 -1.35 11.30
C SER A 52 4.23 -2.74 11.24
N ALA A 53 5.00 -3.83 11.19
CA ALA A 53 4.47 -5.20 11.30
C ALA A 53 4.18 -5.65 12.75
N THR A 54 3.86 -4.71 13.64
CA THR A 54 3.49 -4.98 15.04
C THR A 54 2.19 -4.26 15.40
N LEU A 55 1.44 -4.83 16.34
CA LEU A 55 0.14 -4.29 16.76
C LEU A 55 0.22 -2.83 17.23
N ILE A 56 1.27 -2.48 17.98
CA ILE A 56 1.45 -1.12 18.49
C ILE A 56 2.06 -0.23 17.41
N GLY A 57 3.09 -0.71 16.69
CA GLY A 57 3.86 0.09 15.74
C GLY A 57 3.08 0.50 14.48
N VAL A 58 2.11 -0.30 14.04
CA VAL A 58 1.31 -0.02 12.83
C VAL A 58 0.47 1.27 12.95
N THR A 59 0.06 1.64 14.17
CA THR A 59 -0.88 2.75 14.38
C THR A 59 -0.32 4.08 13.88
N ARG A 60 1.00 4.29 14.01
CA ARG A 60 1.65 5.52 13.55
C ARG A 60 1.66 5.61 12.03
N THR A 61 2.09 4.54 11.36
CA THR A 61 2.17 4.50 9.89
C THR A 61 0.78 4.61 9.29
N ALA A 62 -0.20 3.87 9.82
CA ALA A 62 -1.59 3.95 9.37
C ALA A 62 -2.18 5.36 9.48
N ARG A 63 -1.91 6.08 10.58
CA ARG A 63 -2.38 7.47 10.74
C ARG A 63 -1.77 8.41 9.71
N SER A 64 -0.46 8.29 9.44
CA SER A 64 0.21 9.11 8.41
C SER A 64 -0.39 8.83 7.04
N THR A 65 -0.51 7.55 6.67
CA THR A 65 -1.09 7.11 5.40
C THR A 65 -2.48 7.67 5.17
N VAL A 66 -3.37 7.60 6.16
CA VAL A 66 -4.74 8.15 6.02
C VAL A 66 -4.73 9.66 5.84
N SER A 67 -3.87 10.39 6.55
CA SER A 67 -3.72 11.83 6.37
C SER A 67 -3.21 12.18 4.97
N GLU A 68 -2.23 11.44 4.46
CA GLU A 68 -1.69 11.61 3.09
C GLU A 68 -2.77 11.34 2.04
N ILE A 69 -3.53 10.25 2.18
CA ILE A 69 -4.63 9.91 1.27
C ILE A 69 -5.71 11.00 1.30
N ALA A 70 -6.07 11.52 2.47
CA ALA A 70 -7.07 12.57 2.59
C ALA A 70 -6.62 13.87 1.89
N VAL A 71 -5.33 14.20 1.96
CA VAL A 71 -4.73 15.33 1.24
C VAL A 71 -4.72 15.06 -0.27
N PHE A 72 -4.36 13.84 -0.69
CA PHE A 72 -4.34 13.44 -2.10
C PHE A 72 -5.70 13.62 -2.77
N PHE A 73 -6.79 13.18 -2.11
CA PHE A 73 -8.15 13.33 -2.65
C PHE A 73 -8.78 14.71 -2.45
N ALA A 74 -8.17 15.59 -1.64
CA ALA A 74 -8.64 16.97 -1.52
C ALA A 74 -8.39 17.79 -2.80
N ASP A 75 -7.55 17.28 -3.71
CA ASP A 75 -7.49 17.75 -5.09
C ASP A 75 -8.63 17.09 -5.92
N PRO A 76 -9.64 17.86 -6.37
CA PRO A 76 -10.86 17.32 -6.99
C PRO A 76 -10.65 16.71 -8.39
N SER A 77 -9.41 16.63 -8.87
CA SER A 77 -9.08 16.13 -10.21
C SER A 77 -9.29 14.61 -10.40
N ASP A 78 -9.42 13.82 -9.32
CA ASP A 78 -9.53 12.35 -9.36
C ASP A 78 -10.97 11.78 -9.22
N ALA A 79 -11.99 12.64 -9.04
CA ALA A 79 -13.39 12.19 -8.94
C ALA A 79 -13.99 11.67 -10.27
N GLN A 80 -13.27 11.73 -11.39
CA GLN A 80 -13.81 11.49 -12.73
C GLN A 80 -13.67 10.04 -13.28
N THR A 81 -13.03 9.10 -12.57
CA THR A 81 -12.82 7.72 -13.09
C THR A 81 -13.55 6.63 -12.30
N LEU A 82 -14.74 6.90 -11.75
CA LEU A 82 -15.63 5.80 -11.37
C LEU A 82 -16.43 5.37 -12.60
N PRO A 83 -16.27 4.14 -13.14
CA PRO A 83 -17.21 3.65 -14.13
C PRO A 83 -18.60 3.64 -13.48
N ALA A 84 -19.54 4.27 -14.17
CA ALA A 84 -20.94 4.29 -13.78
C ALA A 84 -21.36 2.86 -13.44
N ARG A 85 -21.86 2.69 -12.21
CA ARG A 85 -22.56 1.49 -11.76
C ARG A 85 -23.66 1.20 -12.79
N GLU A 86 -23.42 0.22 -13.67
CA GLU A 86 -24.44 -0.32 -14.58
C GLU A 86 -25.50 -1.01 -13.73
N GLU A 87 -26.54 -0.23 -13.45
CA GLU A 87 -27.88 -0.69 -13.14
C GLU A 87 -28.49 -1.21 -14.45
N GLN A 88 -28.64 -2.54 -14.58
CA GLN A 88 -29.38 -3.30 -15.60
C GLN A 88 -29.10 -4.79 -15.32
N SER A 89 -30.03 -5.74 -15.14
CA SER A 89 -31.48 -5.85 -15.24
C SER A 89 -31.90 -7.12 -14.48
#